data_AF-A0A1M3NH75-F1
#
_entry.id   AF-A0A1M3NH75-F1
#
_cell.length_a   1.000
_cell.length_b   1.000
_cell.length_c   1.000
_cell.angle_alpha   90.00
_cell.angle_beta   90.00
_cell.angle_gamma   90.00
#
_symmetry.space_group_name_H-M   'P 1'
#
loop_
_entity.id
_entity.type
_entity.pdbx_description
1 polymer ?
#
loop_
_entity_poly.entity_id
_entity_poly.type
_entity_poly.pdbx_seq_one_letter_code
_entity_poly.pdbx_strand_id
1 'polypeptide(L)' 'MGNRDRRTAPEVGACVVCGSTDARVLSFTRLLQGERVTVCGSHKTAHHRSEMIARSIEELRAITGDRRKSA' A
#
# COMPACT_ATOMS: atom_id res chain seq x y z
N MET A 1 23.87 -16.56 21.95
CA MET A 1 22.95 -17.36 21.10
C MET A 1 21.69 -16.53 20.92
N GLY A 2 21.21 -16.05 19.75
CA GLY A 2 21.35 -16.52 18.38
C GLY A 2 19.93 -16.72 17.83
N ASN A 3 19.34 -15.68 17.22
CA ASN A 3 18.31 -15.79 16.17
C ASN A 3 18.01 -14.41 15.56
N ARG A 4 19.02 -13.88 14.85
CA ARG A 4 18.81 -13.05 13.66
C ARG A 4 18.42 -14.00 12.52
N ASP A 5 17.52 -13.57 11.65
CA ASP A 5 17.19 -14.21 10.36
C ASP A 5 16.58 -15.61 10.40
N ARG A 6 15.23 -15.72 10.41
CA ARG A 6 14.57 -16.91 9.84
C ARG A 6 13.06 -16.80 9.55
N ARG A 7 12.62 -15.73 8.87
CA ARG A 7 11.42 -15.79 8.00
C ARG A 7 11.25 -14.50 7.18
N THR A 8 12.06 -14.37 6.15
CA THR A 8 11.75 -13.54 4.97
C THR A 8 10.64 -14.25 4.17
N ALA A 9 9.46 -14.38 4.76
CA ALA A 9 8.26 -14.53 3.95
C ALA A 9 8.05 -13.16 3.30
N PRO A 10 7.70 -13.04 2.00
CA PRO A 10 7.32 -11.75 1.45
C PRO A 10 6.22 -11.23 2.36
N GLU A 11 6.54 -10.14 3.04
CA GLU A 11 5.77 -9.57 4.12
C GLU A 11 4.34 -9.45 3.59
N VAL A 12 3.38 -10.11 4.25
CA VAL A 12 1.95 -9.92 3.95
C VAL A 12 1.62 -8.54 4.49
N GLY A 13 2.18 -7.56 3.79
CA GLY A 13 2.71 -6.35 4.37
C GLY A 13 1.63 -5.32 4.35
N ALA A 14 1.50 -4.65 5.47
CA ALA A 14 0.57 -3.56 5.69
C ALA A 14 0.39 -2.66 4.46
N CYS A 15 -0.78 -2.04 4.35
CA CYS A 15 -1.05 -1.06 3.32
C CYS A 15 0.07 0.00 3.28
N VAL A 16 0.77 0.14 2.15
CA VAL A 16 1.89 1.08 2.00
C VAL A 16 1.48 2.55 2.14
N VAL A 17 0.18 2.82 2.10
CA VAL A 17 -0.38 4.16 2.29
C VAL A 17 -0.57 4.46 3.78
N CYS A 18 -1.40 3.68 4.49
CA CYS A 18 -1.77 3.96 5.88
C CYS A 18 -1.15 3.05 6.96
N GLY A 19 -0.46 1.98 6.56
CA GLY A 19 0.09 0.98 7.47
C GLY A 19 -0.92 -0.04 8.00
N SER A 20 -2.12 -0.16 7.41
CA SER A 20 -3.11 -1.15 7.85
C SER A 20 -2.67 -2.58 7.56
N THR A 21 -2.57 -3.42 8.60
CA THR A 21 -2.17 -4.83 8.53
C THR A 21 -3.36 -5.79 8.39
N ASP A 22 -4.60 -5.27 8.29
CA ASP A 22 -5.79 -6.12 8.24
C ASP A 22 -5.88 -6.87 6.91
N ALA A 23 -5.51 -8.15 6.95
CA ALA A 23 -5.41 -9.00 5.77
C ALA A 23 -6.74 -9.20 5.01
N ARG A 24 -7.90 -8.96 5.65
CA ARG A 24 -9.21 -9.08 4.99
C ARG A 24 -9.48 -7.92 4.06
N VAL A 25 -8.92 -6.75 4.36
CA VAL A 25 -9.04 -5.55 3.53
C VAL A 25 -7.80 -5.29 2.68
N LEU A 26 -6.70 -6.03 2.86
CA LEU A 26 -5.53 -5.90 2.00
C LEU A 26 -5.82 -6.39 0.57
N SER A 27 -5.34 -5.62 -0.38
CA SER A 27 -5.48 -5.80 -1.81
C SER A 27 -4.18 -5.38 -2.49
N PHE A 28 -4.03 -5.75 -3.75
CA PHE A 28 -2.86 -5.37 -4.54
C PHE A 28 -3.28 -4.43 -5.65
N THR A 29 -2.51 -3.36 -5.85
CA THR A 29 -2.61 -2.51 -7.03
C THR A 29 -1.29 -2.51 -7.78
N ARG A 30 -1.35 -2.23 -9.08
CA ARG A 30 -0.17 -2.17 -9.93
C ARG A 30 0.14 -0.71 -10.24
N LEU A 31 1.38 -0.32 -9.98
CA LEU A 31 1.91 0.99 -10.32
C LEU A 31 2.28 1.04 -11.80
N LEU A 32 2.48 2.25 -12.34
CA LEU A 32 2.82 2.46 -13.75
C LEU A 32 4.14 1.78 -14.14
N GLN A 33 5.11 1.72 -13.21
CA GLN A 33 6.37 1.00 -13.41
C GLN A 33 6.22 -0.53 -13.45
N GLY A 34 5.00 -1.04 -13.28
CA GLY A 34 4.71 -2.47 -13.25
C GLY A 34 4.89 -3.11 -11.87
N GLU A 35 5.35 -2.34 -10.88
CA GLU A 35 5.51 -2.77 -9.49
C GLU A 35 4.15 -3.02 -8.83
N ARG A 36 4.04 -4.12 -8.09
CA ARG A 36 2.82 -4.50 -7.35
C ARG A 36 2.98 -4.09 -5.90
N VAL A 37 2.05 -3.29 -5.41
CA VAL A 37 2.08 -2.78 -4.03
C VAL A 37 0.81 -3.16 -3.28
N THR A 38 0.97 -3.42 -1.97
CA THR A 38 -0.15 -3.79 -1.10
C THR A 38 -0.85 -2.54 -0.58
N VAL A 39 -2.16 -2.49 -0.77
CA VAL A 39 -3.03 -1.38 -0.39
C VAL A 39 -4.29 -1.92 0.29
N CYS A 40 -4.85 -1.22 1.25
CA CYS A 40 -6.16 -1.62 1.77
C CYS A 40 -7.28 -1.26 0.76
N GLY A 41 -8.44 -1.90 0.91
CA GLY A 41 -9.61 -1.70 0.04
C GLY A 41 -10.00 -0.23 -0.09
N SER A 42 -9.91 0.56 0.98
CA SER A 42 -10.18 2.00 0.95
C SER A 42 -9.26 2.75 0.00
N HIS A 43 -7.95 2.50 0.06
CA HIS A 43 -6.98 3.14 -0.84
C HIS A 43 -7.05 2.57 -2.25
N LYS A 44 -7.40 1.29 -2.42
CA LYS A 44 -7.69 0.73 -3.74
C LYS A 44 -8.89 1.44 -4.39
N THR A 45 -9.97 1.63 -3.65
CA THR A 45 -11.15 2.35 -4.13
C THR A 45 -10.85 3.82 -4.42
N ALA A 46 -10.07 4.49 -3.56
CA ALA A 46 -9.61 5.86 -3.81
C ALA A 46 -8.74 5.94 -5.08
N HIS A 47 -7.78 5.03 -5.23
CA HIS A 47 -6.91 4.94 -6.40
C HIS A 47 -7.70 4.69 -7.69
N HIS A 48 -8.67 3.78 -7.65
CA HIS A 48 -9.57 3.51 -8.78
C HIS A 48 -10.44 4.73 -9.14
N ARG A 49 -10.90 5.51 -8.16
CA ARG A 49 -11.69 6.72 -8.39
C ARG A 49 -10.88 7.88 -8.96
N SER A 50 -9.58 7.93 -8.72
CA SER A 50 -8.73 9.02 -9.22
C SER A 50 -8.37 8.87 -10.69
N GLU A 51 -8.69 7.76 -11.36
CA GLU A 51 -8.38 7.42 -12.76
C GLU A 51 -6.89 7.53 -13.16
N MET A 52 -6.03 8.02 -12.28
CA MET A 52 -4.59 8.15 -12.41
C MET A 52 -3.88 6.93 -11.85
N ILE A 53 -3.07 6.29 -12.68
CA ILE A 53 -2.18 5.21 -12.27
C ILE A 53 -0.96 5.83 -11.59
N ALA A 54 -0.81 5.59 -10.29
CA ALA A 54 0.34 6.06 -9.53
C ALA A 54 1.63 5.42 -10.07
N ARG A 55 2.69 6.22 -10.20
CA ARG A 55 4.00 5.75 -10.68
C ARG A 55 4.86 5.14 -9.58
N SER A 56 4.66 5.59 -8.35
CA SER A 56 5.39 5.20 -7.14
C SER A 56 4.45 5.19 -5.93
N ILE A 57 4.88 4.60 -4.82
CA ILE A 57 4.14 4.59 -3.54
C ILE A 57 3.87 6.02 -3.04
N GLU A 58 4.83 6.92 -3.21
CA GLU A 58 4.69 8.34 -2.82
C GLU A 58 3.58 9.04 -3.61
N GLU A 59 3.53 8.81 -4.92
CA GLU A 59 2.44 9.30 -5.79
C GLU A 59 1.10 8.67 -5.41
N LEU A 60 1.10 7.37 -5.11
CA LEU A 60 -0.11 6.69 -4.63
C LEU A 60 -0.63 7.32 -3.34
N ARG A 61 0.26 7.66 -2.40
CA ARG A 61 -0.07 8.38 -1.16
C ARG A 61 -0.58 9.79 -1.43
N ALA A 62 0.00 10.50 -2.40
CA ALA A 62 -0.46 11.82 -2.81
C ALA A 62 -1.87 11.78 -3.45
N ILE A 63 -2.11 10.83 -4.36
CA ILE A 63 -3.36 10.66 -5.10
C ILE A 63 -4.48 10.14 -4.20
N THR A 64 -4.22 9.09 -3.42
CA THR A 64 -5.23 8.51 -2.51
C THR A 64 -5.48 9.40 -1.29
N GLY A 65 -4.64 10.42 -1.11
CA GLY A 65 -4.74 11.40 -0.05
C GLY A 65 -4.37 10.76 1.28
N ASP A 66 -3.15 11.03 1.75
CA ASP A 66 -2.87 11.00 3.17
C ASP A 66 -3.75 12.08 3.86
N ARG A 67 -5.04 11.79 4.02
CA ARG A 67 -6.01 12.63 4.77
C ARG A 67 -5.68 12.67 6.27
N ARG A 68 -4.52 12.14 6.70
CA ARG A 68 -3.98 12.32 8.05
C ARG A 68 -3.14 13.59 8.19
N LYS A 69 -3.05 14.43 7.16
CA LYS A 69 -2.63 15.84 7.29
C LYS A 69 -3.83 16.79 7.40
N SER A 70 -4.77 16.48 8.30
CA SER A 70 -5.79 17.44 8.74
C SER A 70 -5.98 17.35 10.24
N ALA A 71 -5.52 18.42 10.90
CA ALA A 71 -5.68 18.82 12.30
C ALA A 71 -4.85 18.07 13.36
#